data_AF-A0A2Z6SKN0-F1
#
_entry.id   AF-A0A2Z6SKN0-F1
#
_cell.length_a   1.000
_cell.length_b   1.000
_cell.length_c   1.000
_cell.angle_alpha   90.00
_cell.angle_beta   90.00
_cell.angle_gamma   90.00
#
_symmetry.space_group_name_H-M   'P 1'
#
loop_
_entity.id
_entity.type
_entity.pdbx_description
1 polymer ?
#
loop_
_entity_poly.entity_id
_entity_poly.type
_entity_poly.pdbx_seq_one_letter_code
_entity_poly.pdbx_strand_id
1 'polypeptide(L)'
;MKKSFGIILYTSIIIFLVLLTLVTVGTSALDIIIQAVKADPTNKTFVIIAGGSYFLTGIAAFILGLGRLFNVKRALNDIPKSHIPKGSPKSVDNLIISELIRVSRIDVKPKPEDGCQPGWGIPGSSYDNIHFRSSIIETFSVLEQQVVKYSSLLARQPSMSVQRYIDFLVEHAIIDRELGHAYVEGYERARFSDEEVPEEQYTKFMKLVIQLLRPLGFDGN
;
A
#
# COMPACT_ATOMS: atom_id res chain seq x y z
N MET A 1 -4.20 30.92 -0.50
CA MET A 1 -2.77 31.26 -0.70
C MET A 1 -1.80 30.08 -0.51
N LYS A 2 -1.93 29.22 0.52
CA LYS A 2 -0.98 28.12 0.81
C LYS A 2 -0.78 27.09 -0.32
N LYS A 3 -1.82 26.74 -1.10
CA LYS A 3 -1.73 25.77 -2.21
C LYS A 3 -0.82 26.23 -3.36
N SER A 4 -0.77 27.53 -3.66
CA SER A 4 0.02 28.05 -4.79
C SER A 4 1.53 27.99 -4.52
N PHE A 5 1.94 28.29 -3.28
CA PHE A 5 3.34 28.28 -2.89
C PHE A 5 3.99 26.90 -2.98
N GLY A 6 3.27 25.84 -2.58
CA GLY A 6 3.76 24.46 -2.68
C GLY A 6 4.00 24.00 -4.13
N ILE A 7 3.13 24.41 -5.05
CA ILE A 7 3.25 24.07 -6.48
C ILE A 7 4.46 24.77 -7.11
N ILE A 8 4.69 26.04 -6.74
CA ILE A 8 5.84 26.81 -7.24
C ILE A 8 7.15 26.22 -6.75
N LEU A 9 7.25 25.88 -5.45
CA LEU A 9 8.44 25.23 -4.90
C LEU A 9 8.71 23.87 -5.55
N TYR A 10 7.67 23.04 -5.70
CA TYR A 10 7.77 21.73 -6.33
C TYR A 10 8.23 21.83 -7.80
N THR A 11 7.67 22.77 -8.55
CA THR A 11 8.05 23.00 -9.95
C THR A 11 9.49 23.49 -10.06
N SER A 12 9.89 24.44 -9.20
CA SER A 12 11.24 24.98 -9.16
C SER A 12 12.28 23.92 -8.81
N ILE A 13 12.02 23.09 -7.78
CA ILE A 13 12.98 22.06 -7.37
C ILE A 13 13.12 20.95 -8.41
N ILE A 14 12.04 20.57 -9.10
CA ILE A 14 12.13 19.60 -10.19
C ILE A 14 12.94 20.17 -11.36
N ILE A 15 12.69 21.42 -11.76
CA ILE A 15 13.46 22.07 -12.83
C ILE A 15 14.94 22.13 -12.45
N PHE A 16 15.24 22.50 -11.20
CA PHE A 16 16.60 22.53 -10.68
C PHE A 16 17.26 21.14 -10.68
N LEU A 17 16.57 20.10 -10.20
CA LEU A 17 17.08 18.73 -10.19
C LEU A 17 17.32 18.20 -11.61
N VAL A 18 16.41 18.46 -12.55
CA VAL A 18 16.58 18.08 -13.96
C VAL A 18 17.79 18.78 -14.56
N LEU A 19 17.93 20.08 -14.33
CA LEU A 19 19.09 20.85 -14.81
C LEU A 19 20.40 20.32 -14.18
N LEU A 20 20.40 20.02 -12.89
CA LEU A 20 21.55 19.43 -12.20
C LEU A 20 21.95 18.07 -12.81
N THR A 21 20.96 17.20 -13.10
CA THR A 21 21.24 15.92 -13.77
C THR A 21 21.79 16.10 -15.17
N LEU A 22 21.26 17.06 -15.94
CA LEU A 22 21.76 17.35 -17.29
C LEU A 22 23.21 17.87 -17.25
N VAL A 23 23.52 18.78 -16.33
CA VAL A 23 24.86 19.35 -16.17
C VAL A 23 25.85 18.27 -15.72
N THR A 24 25.50 17.46 -14.71
CA THR A 24 26.40 16.40 -14.21
C THR A 24 26.68 15.31 -15.24
N VAL A 25 25.66 14.90 -16.01
CA VAL A 25 25.85 13.96 -17.13
C VAL A 25 26.70 14.61 -18.23
N GLY A 26 26.43 15.88 -18.57
CA GLY A 26 27.19 16.61 -19.58
C GLY A 26 28.66 16.80 -19.21
N THR A 27 28.97 17.18 -17.97
CA THR A 27 30.36 17.35 -17.52
C THR A 27 31.09 16.02 -17.49
N SER A 28 30.45 14.93 -17.06
CA SER A 28 31.05 13.59 -17.10
C SER A 28 31.41 13.14 -18.52
N ALA A 29 30.55 13.43 -19.50
CA ALA A 29 30.80 13.10 -20.90
C ALA A 29 31.96 13.91 -21.48
N LEU A 30 32.02 15.22 -21.17
CA LEU A 30 33.12 16.08 -21.61
C LEU A 30 34.47 15.63 -21.05
N ASP A 31 34.52 15.24 -19.77
CA ASP A 31 35.75 14.80 -19.13
C ASP A 31 36.30 13.53 -19.80
N ILE A 32 35.44 12.56 -20.08
CA ILE A 32 35.81 11.32 -20.79
C ILE A 32 36.33 11.61 -22.20
N ILE A 33 35.70 12.55 -22.93
CA ILE A 33 36.15 12.94 -24.28
C ILE A 33 37.53 13.61 -24.21
N ILE A 34 37.74 14.51 -23.25
CA ILE A 34 39.03 15.20 -23.07
C ILE A 34 40.13 14.20 -22.70
N GLN A 35 39.83 13.25 -21.79
CA GLN A 35 40.77 12.21 -21.39
C GLN A 35 41.11 11.27 -22.56
N ALA A 36 40.11 10.87 -23.36
CA ALA A 36 40.30 10.02 -24.52
C ALA A 36 41.17 10.68 -25.61
N VAL A 37 40.99 11.99 -25.85
CA VAL A 37 41.81 12.74 -26.81
C VAL A 37 43.26 12.91 -26.33
N LYS A 38 43.46 13.12 -25.02
CA LYS A 38 44.81 13.27 -24.44
C LYS A 38 45.58 11.97 -24.37
N ALA A 39 44.91 10.84 -24.16
CA ALA A 39 45.55 9.54 -23.99
C ALA A 39 46.21 9.02 -25.27
N ASP A 40 45.56 9.18 -26.43
CA ASP A 40 46.11 8.71 -27.71
C ASP A 40 45.62 9.55 -28.90
N PRO A 41 46.42 10.52 -29.41
CA PRO A 41 45.97 11.43 -30.47
C PRO A 41 45.84 10.76 -31.85
N THR A 42 46.44 9.59 -32.05
CA THR A 42 46.43 8.84 -33.31
C THR A 42 45.24 7.88 -33.41
N ASN A 43 44.80 7.28 -32.31
CA ASN A 43 43.71 6.30 -32.30
C ASN A 43 42.37 6.92 -31.85
N LYS A 44 41.66 7.52 -32.81
CA LYS A 44 40.37 8.19 -32.57
C LYS A 44 39.21 7.25 -32.23
N THR A 45 39.43 5.93 -32.20
CA THR A 45 38.38 4.92 -31.98
C THR A 45 37.70 5.08 -30.62
N PHE A 46 38.46 5.34 -29.55
CA PHE A 46 37.90 5.52 -28.20
C PHE A 46 36.99 6.76 -28.10
N VAL A 47 37.35 7.85 -28.77
CA VAL A 47 36.56 9.08 -28.81
C VAL A 47 35.22 8.84 -29.52
N ILE A 48 35.24 8.07 -30.61
CA ILE A 48 34.03 7.73 -31.39
C ILE A 48 33.10 6.85 -30.55
N ILE A 49 33.63 5.83 -29.86
CA ILE A 49 32.83 4.92 -29.02
C ILE A 49 32.20 5.69 -27.85
N ALA A 50 33.00 6.48 -27.11
CA ALA A 50 32.51 7.25 -25.97
C ALA A 50 31.49 8.31 -26.40
N GLY A 51 31.77 9.08 -27.46
CA GLY A 51 30.83 10.05 -28.00
C GLY A 51 29.52 9.40 -28.46
N GLY A 52 29.62 8.25 -29.14
CA GLY A 52 28.48 7.47 -29.61
C GLY A 52 27.58 6.96 -28.49
N SER A 53 28.15 6.44 -27.40
CA SER A 53 27.35 5.92 -26.28
C SER A 53 26.57 7.01 -25.53
N TYR A 54 27.17 8.18 -25.33
CA TYR A 54 26.47 9.31 -24.71
C TYR A 54 25.40 9.91 -25.62
N PHE A 55 25.68 10.01 -26.92
CA PHE A 55 24.69 10.43 -27.91
C PHE A 55 23.47 9.49 -27.93
N LEU A 56 23.71 8.18 -27.96
CA LEU A 56 22.64 7.17 -27.92
C LEU A 56 21.84 7.24 -26.61
N THR A 57 22.51 7.47 -25.48
CA THR A 57 21.85 7.65 -24.18
C THR A 57 20.97 8.90 -24.16
N GLY A 58 21.44 10.00 -24.76
CA GLY A 58 20.65 11.24 -24.92
C GLY A 58 19.41 11.03 -25.77
N ILE A 59 19.54 10.29 -26.88
CA ILE A 59 18.40 9.90 -27.74
C ILE A 59 17.40 9.04 -26.96
N ALA A 60 17.87 8.02 -26.23
CA ALA A 60 16.98 7.16 -25.44
C ALA A 60 16.23 7.95 -24.37
N ALA A 61 16.93 8.83 -23.64
CA ALA A 61 16.32 9.72 -22.65
C ALA A 61 15.27 10.66 -23.28
N PHE A 62 15.56 11.19 -24.47
CA PHE A 62 14.63 12.04 -25.22
C PHE A 62 13.36 11.27 -25.63
N ILE A 63 13.51 10.05 -26.16
CA ILE A 63 12.37 9.18 -26.55
C ILE A 63 11.50 8.85 -25.33
N LEU A 64 12.11 8.46 -24.21
CA LEU A 64 11.38 8.18 -22.96
C LEU A 64 10.67 9.44 -22.42
N GLY A 65 11.32 10.61 -22.50
CA GLY A 65 10.75 11.89 -22.10
C GLY A 65 9.53 12.27 -22.96
N LEU A 66 9.65 12.15 -24.29
CA LEU A 66 8.53 12.34 -25.21
C LEU A 66 7.41 11.35 -24.92
N GLY A 67 7.72 10.06 -24.72
CA GLY A 67 6.76 9.03 -24.35
C GLY A 67 5.96 9.40 -23.11
N ARG A 68 6.63 9.90 -22.05
CA ARG A 68 5.95 10.43 -20.86
C ARG A 68 5.04 11.60 -21.19
N LEU A 69 5.51 12.56 -21.97
CA LEU A 69 4.71 13.73 -22.34
C LEU A 69 3.47 13.35 -23.14
N PHE A 70 3.59 12.40 -24.07
CA PHE A 70 2.47 11.86 -24.83
C PHE A 70 1.50 11.05 -23.95
N ASN A 71 2.01 10.18 -23.06
CA ASN A 71 1.17 9.39 -22.16
C ASN A 71 0.38 10.28 -21.20
N VAL A 72 0.99 11.33 -20.64
CA VAL A 72 0.30 12.30 -19.78
C VAL A 72 -0.76 13.06 -20.56
N LYS A 73 -0.45 13.52 -21.78
CA LYS A 73 -1.43 14.20 -22.64
C LYS A 73 -2.58 13.28 -23.05
N ARG A 74 -2.29 12.01 -23.33
CA ARG A 74 -3.28 10.99 -23.67
C ARG A 74 -4.20 10.72 -22.49
N ALA A 75 -3.63 10.48 -21.30
CA ALA A 75 -4.39 10.31 -20.07
C ALA A 75 -5.28 11.51 -19.75
N LEU A 76 -4.79 12.75 -19.97
CA LEU A 76 -5.59 13.96 -19.79
C LEU A 76 -6.72 14.10 -20.82
N ASN A 77 -6.57 13.57 -22.02
CA ASN A 77 -7.62 13.55 -23.03
C ASN A 77 -8.64 12.42 -22.79
N ASP A 78 -8.22 11.32 -22.18
CA ASP A 78 -9.10 10.22 -21.79
C ASP A 78 -10.00 10.59 -20.60
N ILE A 79 -9.64 11.61 -19.81
CA ILE A 79 -10.56 12.20 -18.82
C ILE A 79 -11.78 12.73 -19.59
N PRO A 80 -13.00 12.20 -19.32
CA PRO A 80 -14.20 12.63 -20.02
C PRO A 80 -14.41 14.12 -19.76
N LYS A 81 -14.20 14.94 -20.80
CA LYS A 81 -14.45 16.38 -20.72
C LYS A 81 -15.95 16.57 -20.69
N SER A 82 -16.45 17.30 -19.69
CA SER A 82 -17.86 17.71 -19.64
C SER A 82 -18.19 18.42 -20.94
N HIS A 83 -18.98 17.77 -21.78
CA HIS A 83 -19.39 18.32 -23.06
C HIS A 83 -20.40 19.43 -22.79
N ILE A 84 -19.94 20.68 -22.80
CA ILE A 84 -20.83 21.85 -22.75
C ILE A 84 -21.26 22.12 -24.18
N PRO A 85 -22.55 21.97 -24.53
CA PRO A 85 -23.03 22.27 -25.86
C PRO A 85 -22.70 23.73 -26.19
N LYS A 86 -22.00 23.98 -27.29
CA LYS A 86 -21.71 25.34 -27.76
C LYS A 86 -22.88 25.79 -28.62
N GLY A 87 -23.56 26.86 -28.21
CA GLY A 87 -24.69 27.44 -28.95
C GLY A 87 -26.07 27.21 -28.31
N SER A 88 -26.12 26.76 -27.05
CA SER A 88 -27.36 26.76 -26.28
C SER A 88 -27.88 28.18 -26.05
N PRO A 89 -29.21 28.36 -25.99
CA PRO A 89 -29.81 29.60 -25.49
C PRO A 89 -29.31 29.90 -24.07
N LYS A 90 -29.09 31.17 -23.73
CA LYS A 90 -28.59 31.61 -22.41
C LYS A 90 -29.36 31.02 -21.21
N SER A 91 -30.65 30.71 -21.39
CA SER A 91 -31.47 30.08 -20.34
C SER A 91 -31.00 28.66 -20.00
N VAL A 92 -30.57 27.89 -21.01
CA VAL A 92 -30.07 26.53 -20.82
C VAL A 92 -28.68 26.57 -20.18
N ASP A 93 -27.83 27.52 -20.60
CA ASP A 93 -26.50 27.72 -19.99
C ASP A 93 -26.63 28.06 -18.50
N ASN A 94 -27.51 29.01 -18.17
CA ASN A 94 -27.77 29.40 -16.78
C ASN A 94 -28.33 28.23 -15.97
N LEU A 95 -29.20 27.41 -16.56
CA LEU A 95 -29.74 26.22 -15.91
C LEU A 95 -28.64 25.19 -15.63
N ILE A 96 -27.81 24.87 -16.62
CA ILE A 96 -26.67 23.94 -16.48
C ILE A 96 -25.71 24.44 -15.40
N ILE A 97 -25.35 25.71 -15.41
CA ILE A 97 -24.48 26.31 -14.39
C ILE A 97 -25.13 26.24 -13.00
N SER A 98 -26.44 26.52 -12.90
CA SER A 98 -27.15 26.46 -11.62
C SER A 98 -27.20 25.05 -11.03
N GLU A 99 -27.46 24.03 -11.86
CA GLU A 99 -27.45 22.63 -11.42
C GLU A 99 -26.04 22.14 -11.10
N LEU A 100 -25.02 22.56 -11.85
CA LEU A 100 -23.61 22.30 -11.51
C LEU A 100 -23.22 22.91 -10.16
N ILE A 101 -23.61 24.15 -9.88
CA ILE A 101 -23.38 24.80 -8.59
C ILE A 101 -24.14 24.06 -7.48
N ARG A 102 -25.38 23.65 -7.76
CA ARG A 102 -26.20 22.89 -6.81
C ARG A 102 -25.55 21.54 -6.48
N VAL A 103 -25.14 20.77 -7.48
CA VAL A 103 -24.52 19.45 -7.31
C VAL A 103 -23.12 19.57 -6.71
N SER A 104 -22.30 20.55 -7.12
CA SER A 104 -20.97 20.76 -6.51
C SER A 104 -21.02 21.17 -5.04
N ARG A 105 -22.13 21.76 -4.58
CA ARG A 105 -22.36 22.03 -3.15
C ARG A 105 -22.70 20.76 -2.38
N ILE A 106 -23.28 19.77 -3.05
CA ILE A 106 -23.45 18.43 -2.49
C ILE A 106 -22.07 17.77 -2.61
N ASP A 107 -21.23 17.98 -1.61
CA ASP A 107 -19.95 17.27 -1.46
C ASP A 107 -20.26 15.79 -1.16
N VAL A 108 -20.77 15.07 -2.16
CA VAL A 108 -20.89 13.62 -2.14
C VAL A 108 -19.46 13.12 -2.30
N LYS A 109 -18.74 13.07 -1.18
CA LYS A 109 -17.58 12.19 -1.09
C LYS A 109 -18.06 10.84 -1.63
N PRO A 110 -17.33 10.21 -2.56
CA PRO A 110 -17.64 8.84 -2.93
C PRO A 110 -17.61 8.04 -1.63
N LYS A 111 -18.78 7.77 -1.07
CA LYS A 111 -18.92 6.79 -0.02
C LYS A 111 -18.51 5.50 -0.71
N PRO A 112 -17.56 4.72 -0.17
CA PRO A 112 -17.31 3.41 -0.73
C PRO A 112 -18.67 2.75 -0.89
N GLU A 113 -19.00 2.36 -2.12
CA GLU A 113 -20.15 1.50 -2.38
C GLU A 113 -20.04 0.34 -1.39
N ASP A 114 -21.16 -0.11 -0.82
CA ASP A 114 -21.25 -1.15 0.21
C ASP A 114 -20.70 -2.51 -0.31
N GLY A 115 -19.42 -2.53 -0.65
CA GLY A 115 -18.65 -3.67 -1.07
C GLY A 115 -18.19 -4.37 0.19
N CYS A 116 -19.05 -5.23 0.71
CA CYS A 116 -18.65 -6.23 1.69
C CYS A 116 -17.66 -7.16 0.98
N GLN A 117 -16.35 -6.98 1.21
CA GLN A 117 -15.37 -7.97 0.83
C GLN A 117 -15.47 -9.11 1.85
N PRO A 118 -15.74 -10.36 1.43
CA PRO A 118 -15.76 -11.49 2.35
C PRO A 118 -14.43 -11.56 3.13
N GLY A 119 -14.51 -11.78 4.45
CA GLY A 119 -13.33 -11.85 5.33
C GLY A 119 -12.83 -10.50 5.87
N TRP A 120 -13.37 -9.37 5.41
CA TRP A 120 -13.04 -8.03 5.92
C TRP A 120 -14.20 -7.42 6.70
N GLY A 121 -13.87 -6.68 7.75
CA GLY A 121 -14.86 -5.88 8.47
C GLY A 121 -15.36 -4.70 7.65
N ILE A 122 -16.65 -4.37 7.84
CA ILE A 122 -17.32 -3.32 7.08
C ILE A 122 -16.76 -1.95 7.50
N PRO A 123 -16.39 -1.07 6.54
CA PRO A 123 -15.93 0.28 6.86
C PRO A 123 -16.95 1.06 7.71
N GLY A 124 -16.50 1.59 8.85
CA GLY A 124 -17.36 2.25 9.85
C GLY A 124 -18.08 1.33 10.85
N SER A 125 -17.89 0.00 10.77
CA SER A 125 -18.32 -0.93 11.82
C SER A 125 -17.31 -0.99 12.98
N SER A 126 -17.62 -1.77 14.03
CA SER A 126 -16.68 -2.05 15.12
C SER A 126 -15.42 -2.80 14.67
N TYR A 127 -15.44 -3.43 13.49
CA TYR A 127 -14.33 -4.18 12.91
C TYR A 127 -13.74 -3.51 11.67
N ASP A 128 -13.87 -2.18 11.56
CA ASP A 128 -13.31 -1.43 10.44
C ASP A 128 -11.81 -1.72 10.23
N ASN A 129 -11.43 -1.96 8.98
CA ASN A 129 -10.06 -2.22 8.55
C ASN A 129 -9.40 -3.45 9.20
N ILE A 130 -10.21 -4.42 9.67
CA ILE A 130 -9.72 -5.70 10.20
C ILE A 130 -9.99 -6.81 9.19
N HIS A 131 -8.94 -7.56 8.86
CA HIS A 131 -9.06 -8.83 8.14
C HIS A 131 -9.20 -9.98 9.14
N PHE A 132 -10.35 -10.65 9.14
CA PHE A 132 -10.71 -11.62 10.17
C PHE A 132 -9.75 -12.80 10.23
N ARG A 133 -9.37 -13.36 9.07
CA ARG A 133 -8.45 -14.50 8.99
C ARG A 133 -7.07 -14.16 9.56
N SER A 134 -6.49 -13.04 9.14
CA SER A 134 -5.18 -12.61 9.62
C SER A 134 -5.20 -12.32 11.11
N SER A 135 -6.25 -11.65 11.60
CA SER A 135 -6.40 -11.33 13.01
C SER A 135 -6.51 -12.60 13.87
N ILE A 136 -7.26 -13.62 13.43
CA ILE A 136 -7.33 -14.92 14.11
C ILE A 136 -5.93 -15.56 14.21
N ILE A 137 -5.16 -15.54 13.13
CA ILE A 137 -3.81 -16.13 13.13
C ILE A 137 -2.89 -15.39 14.11
N GLU A 138 -3.01 -14.07 14.20
CA GLU A 138 -2.23 -13.23 15.11
C GLU A 138 -2.55 -13.49 16.60
N THR A 139 -3.77 -13.94 16.93
CA THR A 139 -4.14 -14.24 18.33
C THR A 139 -3.20 -15.23 19.02
N PHE A 140 -2.59 -16.14 18.25
CA PHE A 140 -1.65 -17.11 18.79
C PHE A 140 -0.40 -16.45 19.41
N SER A 141 0.12 -15.42 18.74
CA SER A 141 1.28 -14.68 19.23
C SER A 141 0.98 -13.95 20.54
N VAL A 142 -0.24 -13.41 20.67
CA VAL A 142 -0.72 -12.78 21.90
C VAL A 142 -0.81 -13.81 23.02
N LEU A 143 -1.37 -14.99 22.74
CA LEU A 143 -1.45 -16.08 23.69
C LEU A 143 -0.08 -16.53 24.18
N GLU A 144 0.85 -16.77 23.25
CA GLU A 144 2.23 -17.17 23.58
C GLU A 144 2.91 -16.14 24.48
N GLN A 145 2.75 -14.84 24.18
CA GLN A 145 3.26 -13.76 25.03
C GLN A 145 2.66 -13.76 26.44
N GLN A 146 1.35 -13.99 26.57
CA GLN A 146 0.70 -14.01 27.89
C GLN A 146 1.14 -15.24 28.72
N VAL A 147 1.27 -16.40 28.08
CA VAL A 147 1.77 -17.61 28.75
C VAL A 147 3.21 -17.41 29.24
N VAL A 148 4.08 -16.82 28.42
CA VAL A 148 5.48 -16.54 28.82
C VAL A 148 5.55 -15.52 29.96
N LYS A 149 4.65 -14.53 30.00
CA LYS A 149 4.53 -13.59 31.12
C LYS A 149 4.06 -14.27 32.40
N TYR A 150 3.11 -15.20 32.30
CA TYR A 150 2.62 -15.98 33.44
C TYR A 150 3.72 -16.90 33.99
N SER A 151 4.43 -17.62 33.12
CA SER A 151 5.59 -18.42 33.50
C SER A 151 6.54 -18.59 32.31
N SER A 152 7.79 -18.16 32.50
CA SER A 152 8.85 -18.27 31.48
C SER A 152 9.20 -19.73 31.14
N LEU A 153 8.87 -20.67 32.01
CA LEU A 153 9.12 -22.11 31.80
C LEU A 153 8.18 -22.74 30.77
N LEU A 154 7.06 -22.08 30.47
CA LEU A 154 6.06 -22.56 29.52
C LEU A 154 6.31 -22.05 28.09
N ALA A 155 7.46 -21.44 27.82
CA ALA A 155 7.80 -20.97 26.49
C ALA A 155 7.79 -22.10 25.47
N ARG A 156 7.11 -21.86 24.33
CA ARG A 156 7.02 -22.84 23.25
C ARG A 156 8.37 -23.08 22.59
N GLN A 157 8.63 -24.33 22.22
CA GLN A 157 9.77 -24.68 21.38
C GLN A 157 9.51 -24.30 19.91
N PRO A 158 10.49 -23.77 19.14
CA PRO A 158 10.25 -23.30 17.77
C PRO A 158 9.66 -24.34 16.81
N SER A 159 9.99 -25.62 17.00
CA SER A 159 9.53 -26.76 16.19
C SER A 159 8.12 -27.26 16.55
N MET A 160 7.54 -26.79 17.66
CA MET A 160 6.24 -27.24 18.15
C MET A 160 5.11 -26.54 17.40
N SER A 161 4.11 -27.29 16.92
CA SER A 161 2.91 -26.73 16.28
C SER A 161 2.02 -26.01 17.30
N VAL A 162 1.12 -25.15 16.80
CA VAL A 162 0.12 -24.44 17.63
C VAL A 162 -0.75 -25.44 18.39
N GLN A 163 -1.31 -26.43 17.69
CA GLN A 163 -2.11 -27.50 18.30
C GLN A 163 -1.35 -28.20 19.43
N ARG A 164 -0.13 -28.68 19.16
CA ARG A 164 0.64 -29.42 20.17
C ARG A 164 0.98 -28.56 21.38
N TYR A 165 1.22 -27.26 21.17
CA TYR A 165 1.46 -26.32 22.26
C TYR A 165 0.22 -26.09 23.12
N ILE A 166 -0.97 -25.95 22.51
CA ILE A 166 -2.22 -25.83 23.27
C ILE A 166 -2.51 -27.12 24.05
N ASP A 167 -2.31 -28.29 23.45
CA ASP A 167 -2.45 -29.58 24.15
C ASP A 167 -1.53 -29.66 25.37
N PHE A 168 -0.28 -29.20 25.23
CA PHE A 168 0.66 -29.13 26.35
C PHE A 168 0.15 -28.21 27.48
N LEU A 169 -0.45 -27.06 27.16
CA LEU A 169 -1.02 -26.17 28.17
C LEU A 169 -2.26 -26.76 28.87
N VAL A 170 -3.05 -27.55 28.14
CA VAL A 170 -4.18 -28.30 28.69
C VAL A 170 -3.72 -29.44 29.60
N GLU A 171 -2.68 -30.18 29.20
CA GLU A 171 -2.08 -31.25 29.99
C GLU A 171 -1.55 -30.74 31.36
N HIS A 172 -1.07 -29.50 31.40
CA HIS A 172 -0.58 -28.84 32.62
C HIS A 172 -1.66 -28.07 33.39
N ALA A 173 -2.94 -28.21 33.00
CA ALA A 173 -4.10 -27.57 33.64
C ALA A 173 -4.04 -26.03 33.70
N ILE A 174 -3.31 -25.40 32.78
CA ILE A 174 -3.24 -23.94 32.66
C ILE A 174 -4.46 -23.42 31.89
N ILE A 175 -4.87 -24.20 30.89
CA ILE A 175 -6.00 -23.90 30.00
C ILE A 175 -7.02 -25.04 30.12
N ASP A 176 -8.30 -24.67 30.09
CA ASP A 176 -9.38 -25.65 30.05
C ASP A 176 -9.39 -26.45 28.73
N ARG A 177 -9.68 -27.76 28.83
CA ARG A 177 -9.65 -28.67 27.68
C ARG A 177 -10.64 -28.26 26.58
N GLU A 178 -11.86 -27.88 26.94
CA GLU A 178 -12.89 -27.55 25.95
C GLU A 178 -12.53 -26.25 25.22
N LEU A 179 -12.06 -25.24 25.98
CA LEU A 179 -11.60 -23.97 25.40
C LEU A 179 -10.37 -24.16 24.50
N GLY A 180 -9.42 -25.00 24.91
CA GLY A 180 -8.22 -25.31 24.11
C GLY A 180 -8.56 -25.97 22.78
N HIS A 181 -9.42 -26.99 22.79
CA HIS A 181 -9.85 -27.66 21.55
C HIS A 181 -10.62 -26.72 20.61
N ALA A 182 -11.57 -25.94 21.15
CA ALA A 182 -12.35 -25.01 20.35
C ALA A 182 -11.50 -23.86 19.77
N TYR A 183 -10.45 -23.43 20.48
CA TYR A 183 -9.47 -22.47 19.96
C TYR A 183 -8.69 -23.06 18.77
N VAL A 184 -8.15 -24.28 18.92
CA VAL A 184 -7.38 -24.95 17.86
C VAL A 184 -8.24 -25.15 16.62
N GLU A 185 -9.48 -25.62 16.77
CA GLU A 185 -10.39 -25.82 15.63
C GLU A 185 -10.63 -24.52 14.85
N GLY A 186 -10.91 -23.41 15.55
CA GLY A 186 -11.13 -22.12 14.91
C GLY A 186 -9.87 -21.55 14.25
N TYR A 187 -8.71 -21.73 14.89
CA TYR A 187 -7.41 -21.31 14.36
C TYR A 187 -7.03 -22.08 13.10
N GLU A 188 -7.14 -23.41 13.13
CA GLU A 188 -6.82 -24.26 11.98
C GLU A 188 -7.79 -24.03 10.83
N ARG A 189 -9.08 -23.84 11.11
CA ARG A 189 -10.06 -23.47 10.09
C ARG A 189 -9.67 -22.16 9.42
N ALA A 190 -9.35 -21.11 10.16
CA ALA A 190 -8.93 -19.83 9.56
C ALA A 190 -7.63 -19.98 8.75
N ARG A 191 -6.69 -20.80 9.21
CA ARG A 191 -5.38 -20.98 8.56
C ARG A 191 -5.43 -21.82 7.29
N PHE A 192 -6.22 -22.89 7.27
CA PHE A 192 -6.20 -23.91 6.22
C PHE A 192 -7.46 -23.96 5.35
N SER A 193 -8.54 -23.28 5.74
CA SER A 193 -9.75 -23.22 4.91
C SER A 193 -9.57 -22.32 3.70
N ASP A 194 -10.18 -22.69 2.58
CA ASP A 194 -10.30 -21.82 1.40
C ASP A 194 -11.42 -20.78 1.55
N GLU A 195 -12.37 -21.00 2.45
CA GLU A 195 -13.50 -20.10 2.70
C GLU A 195 -13.11 -18.94 3.64
N GLU A 196 -13.61 -17.74 3.35
CA GLU A 196 -13.42 -16.58 4.22
C GLU A 196 -14.31 -16.61 5.47
N VAL A 197 -13.78 -16.09 6.57
CA VAL A 197 -14.47 -16.11 7.87
C VAL A 197 -15.53 -15.00 7.90
N PRO A 198 -16.81 -15.32 8.18
CA PRO A 198 -17.84 -14.29 8.36
C PRO A 198 -17.73 -13.61 9.73
N GLU A 199 -18.21 -12.37 9.81
CA GLU A 199 -18.12 -11.52 11.01
C GLU A 199 -18.72 -12.18 12.28
N GLU A 200 -19.82 -12.92 12.14
CA GLU A 200 -20.46 -13.60 13.27
C GLU A 200 -19.53 -14.68 13.87
N GLN A 201 -18.87 -15.46 13.01
CA GLN A 201 -17.93 -16.50 13.44
C GLN A 201 -16.68 -15.88 14.05
N TYR A 202 -16.15 -14.81 13.44
CA TYR A 202 -15.03 -14.05 13.99
C TYR A 202 -15.34 -13.50 15.39
N THR A 203 -16.52 -12.90 15.58
CA THR A 203 -16.96 -12.36 16.87
C THR A 203 -17.05 -13.45 17.95
N LYS A 204 -17.59 -14.63 17.60
CA LYS A 204 -17.65 -15.78 18.50
C LYS A 204 -16.24 -16.26 18.87
N PHE A 205 -15.34 -16.35 17.89
CA PHE A 205 -13.95 -16.75 18.12
C PHE A 205 -13.20 -15.79 19.03
N MET A 206 -13.32 -14.47 18.81
CA MET A 206 -12.65 -13.49 19.66
C MET A 206 -13.15 -13.52 21.12
N LYS A 207 -14.44 -13.81 21.34
CA LYS A 207 -14.96 -14.04 22.70
C LYS A 207 -14.34 -15.26 23.36
N LEU A 208 -14.15 -16.35 22.61
CA LEU A 208 -13.46 -17.55 23.09
C LEU A 208 -12.01 -17.22 23.46
N VAL A 209 -11.29 -16.49 22.61
CA VAL A 209 -9.91 -16.06 22.89
C VAL A 209 -9.82 -15.26 24.20
N ILE A 210 -10.76 -14.33 24.43
CA ILE A 210 -10.79 -13.57 25.69
C ILE A 210 -11.03 -14.50 26.89
N GLN A 211 -11.93 -15.47 26.78
CA GLN A 211 -12.17 -16.46 27.83
C GLN A 211 -10.93 -17.32 28.10
N LEU A 212 -10.20 -17.69 27.05
CA LEU A 212 -8.96 -18.46 27.09
C LEU A 212 -7.81 -17.69 27.76
N LEU A 213 -7.71 -16.38 27.51
CA LEU A 213 -6.65 -15.53 28.05
C LEU A 213 -6.93 -15.01 29.47
N ARG A 214 -8.19 -15.00 29.91
CA ARG A 214 -8.58 -14.48 31.23
C ARG A 214 -7.86 -15.18 32.41
N PRO A 215 -7.73 -16.52 32.45
CA PRO A 215 -6.97 -17.19 33.51
C PRO A 215 -5.49 -16.80 33.56
N LEU A 216 -4.93 -16.33 32.43
CA LEU A 216 -3.54 -15.90 32.30
C LEU A 216 -3.30 -14.44 32.73
N GLY A 217 -4.34 -13.75 33.24
CA GLY A 217 -4.24 -12.36 33.69
C GLY A 217 -4.37 -11.32 32.57
N PHE A 218 -5.04 -11.67 31.46
CA PHE A 218 -5.33 -10.70 30.41
C PHE A 218 -6.51 -9.80 30.81
N ASP A 219 -6.19 -8.55 31.14
CA ASP A 219 -7.16 -7.48 31.37
C ASP A 219 -7.48 -6.84 30.00
N GLY A 220 -8.58 -7.26 29.38
CA GLY A 220 -8.98 -6.83 28.04
C GLY A 220 -9.47 -5.37 28.00
N ASN A 221 -8.52 -4.44 28.08
CA ASN A 221 -8.74 -3.00 27.93
C ASN A 221 -8.21 -2.51 26.57
#